data_AF-A0A3B8XK43-F1
#
_entry.id   AF-A0A3B8XK43-F1
#
_cell.length_a   1.000
_cell.length_b   1.000
_cell.length_c   1.000
_cell.angle_alpha   90.00
_cell.angle_beta   90.00
_cell.angle_gamma   90.00
#
_symmetry.space_group_name_H-M   'P 1'
#
loop_
_entity.id
_entity.type
_entity.pdbx_description
1 polymer ?
#
loop_
_entity_poly.entity_id
_entity_poly.type
_entity_poly.pdbx_seq_one_letter_code
_entity_poly.pdbx_strand_id
1 'polypeptide(L)'
;YLARMLVGGEDPLYIARRLVRAAIEDIGLADPEAVHQALAAKDVFDFLGPPEGELALAQATIYLATAPKSNASYAAFGAAKRSARESGSVAPPAHILNAPTKLMKELGYGSGYEYDHDAP
;
A
#
# COMPACT_ATOMS: atom_id res chain seq x y z
N TYR A 1 14.06 -13.31 14.38
CA TYR A 1 15.00 -13.19 13.25
C TYR A 1 15.69 -11.84 13.19
N LEU A 2 15.00 -10.71 13.43
CA LEU A 2 15.58 -9.36 13.42
C LEU A 2 16.98 -9.27 14.08
N ALA A 3 17.10 -9.63 15.36
CA ALA A 3 18.37 -9.57 16.08
C ALA A 3 19.50 -10.38 15.40
N ARG A 4 19.17 -11.54 14.79
CA ARG A 4 20.15 -12.32 14.02
C ARG A 4 20.59 -11.62 12.73
N MET A 5 19.69 -10.87 12.09
CA MET A 5 20.00 -10.11 10.87
C MET A 5 20.92 -8.93 11.20
N LEU A 6 20.60 -8.19 12.27
CA LEU A 6 21.42 -7.05 12.74
C LEU A 6 22.83 -7.52 13.16
N VAL A 7 22.91 -8.53 14.04
CA VAL A 7 24.21 -9.10 14.46
C VAL A 7 24.96 -9.74 13.28
N GLY A 8 24.23 -10.26 12.30
CA GLY A 8 24.78 -10.84 11.08
C GLY A 8 25.30 -9.82 10.06
N GLY A 9 25.14 -8.51 10.32
CA GLY A 9 25.58 -7.44 9.43
C GLY A 9 24.69 -7.21 8.21
N GLU A 10 23.42 -7.64 8.27
CA GLU A 10 22.44 -7.31 7.23
C GLU A 10 22.23 -5.79 7.15
N ASP A 11 22.06 -5.26 5.93
CA ASP A 11 21.72 -3.86 5.71
C ASP A 11 20.42 -3.50 6.49
N PRO A 12 20.46 -2.56 7.45
CA PRO A 12 19.27 -2.17 8.20
C PRO A 12 18.17 -1.58 7.32
N LEU A 13 18.53 -0.97 6.19
CA LEU A 13 17.54 -0.49 5.22
C LEU A 13 16.88 -1.66 4.48
N TYR A 14 17.56 -2.79 4.31
CA TYR A 14 16.92 -4.03 3.83
C TYR A 14 15.85 -4.50 4.81
N ILE A 15 16.17 -4.53 6.10
CA ILE A 15 15.22 -4.89 7.16
C ILE A 15 14.01 -3.96 7.12
N ALA A 16 14.24 -2.64 7.11
CA ALA A 16 13.18 -1.63 7.04
C ALA A 16 12.24 -1.83 5.83
N ARG A 17 12.80 -2.07 4.63
CA ARG A 17 12.01 -2.38 3.42
C ARG A 17 11.11 -3.60 3.62
N ARG A 18 11.60 -4.63 4.32
CA ARG A 18 10.82 -5.85 4.60
C ARG A 18 9.71 -5.59 5.63
N LEU A 19 9.95 -4.74 6.62
CA LEU A 19 8.93 -4.32 7.59
C LEU A 19 7.81 -3.52 6.91
N VAL A 20 8.15 -2.53 6.07
CA VAL A 20 7.15 -1.76 5.30
C VAL A 20 6.32 -2.68 4.40
N ARG A 21 6.97 -3.67 3.77
CA ARG A 21 6.25 -4.65 2.96
C ARG A 21 5.29 -5.50 3.79
N ALA A 22 5.72 -6.02 4.94
CA ALA A 22 4.86 -6.80 5.84
C ALA A 22 3.67 -5.97 6.35
N ALA A 23 3.87 -4.68 6.62
CA ALA A 23 2.79 -3.76 6.99
C ALA A 23 1.69 -3.68 5.93
N ILE A 24 2.05 -3.67 4.64
CA ILE A 24 1.10 -3.55 3.53
C ILE A 24 0.49 -4.91 3.15
N GLU A 25 1.30 -5.97 3.16
CA GLU A 25 0.93 -7.30 2.65
C GLU A 25 0.18 -8.16 3.68
N ASP A 26 0.63 -8.15 4.95
CA ASP A 26 0.15 -9.07 5.98
C ASP A 26 -0.82 -8.40 6.98
N ILE A 27 -0.83 -7.07 7.06
CA ILE A 27 -1.69 -6.29 7.95
C ILE A 27 -2.71 -5.47 7.14
N GLY A 28 -2.23 -4.65 6.19
CA GLY A 28 -3.06 -3.95 5.22
C GLY A 28 -4.18 -3.13 5.88
N LEU A 29 -5.42 -3.32 5.43
CA LEU A 29 -6.58 -2.59 5.94
C LEU A 29 -7.06 -3.05 7.32
N ALA A 30 -6.50 -4.12 7.90
CA ALA A 30 -6.82 -4.48 9.29
C ALA A 30 -6.25 -3.48 10.30
N ASP A 31 -5.12 -2.85 9.96
CA ASP A 31 -4.55 -1.73 10.70
C ASP A 31 -3.71 -0.85 9.76
N PRO A 32 -4.32 0.20 9.17
CA PRO A 32 -3.63 1.10 8.24
C PRO A 32 -2.43 1.84 8.85
N GLU A 33 -2.35 1.97 10.18
CA GLU A 33 -1.25 2.68 10.85
C GLU A 33 0.07 1.89 10.78
N ALA A 34 0.01 0.57 10.54
CA ALA A 34 1.18 -0.30 10.44
C ALA A 34 2.24 0.19 9.45
N VAL A 35 1.82 0.75 8.30
CA VAL A 35 2.78 1.26 7.30
C VAL A 35 3.50 2.51 7.80
N HIS A 36 2.80 3.38 8.52
CA HIS A 36 3.36 4.59 9.10
C HIS A 36 4.35 4.27 10.22
N GLN A 37 4.03 3.29 11.07
CA GLN A 37 4.96 2.81 12.11
C GLN A 37 6.25 2.24 11.50
N ALA A 38 6.15 1.46 10.42
CA ALA A 38 7.32 0.91 9.74
C ALA A 38 8.17 1.98 9.05
N LEU A 39 7.54 3.00 8.43
CA LEU A 39 8.24 4.13 7.83
C LEU A 39 8.91 5.01 8.88
N ALA A 40 8.22 5.30 9.99
CA ALA A 40 8.77 6.04 11.11
C ALA A 40 10.00 5.34 11.71
N ALA A 41 9.96 4.00 11.85
CA ALA A 41 11.12 3.24 12.31
C ALA A 41 12.33 3.35 11.37
N LYS A 42 12.10 3.37 10.05
CA LYS A 42 13.14 3.64 9.06
C LYS A 42 13.71 5.04 9.24
N ASP A 43 12.87 6.05 9.44
CA ASP A 43 13.33 7.44 9.55
C ASP A 43 14.11 7.69 10.85
N VAL A 44 13.68 7.06 11.95
CA VAL A 44 14.45 7.06 13.21
C VAL A 44 15.78 6.34 13.04
N PHE A 45 15.81 5.22 12.31
CA PHE A 45 17.06 4.53 12.01
C PHE A 45 18.03 5.42 11.23
N ASP A 46 17.55 6.09 10.17
CA ASP A 46 18.38 7.00 9.37
C ASP A 46 18.89 8.20 10.18
N PHE A 47 18.09 8.68 11.13
CA PHE A 47 18.44 9.83 11.97
C PHE A 47 19.46 9.48 13.07
N LEU A 48 19.26 8.35 13.77
CA LEU A 48 20.10 7.97 14.91
C LEU A 48 21.31 7.12 14.52
N GLY A 49 21.18 6.30 13.46
CA GLY A 49 22.15 5.27 13.12
C GLY A 49 22.24 4.16 14.18
N PRO A 50 23.14 3.18 13.99
CA PRO A 50 23.36 2.12 14.97
C PRO A 50 24.20 2.60 16.17
N PRO A 51 23.96 2.08 17.39
CA PRO A 51 22.93 1.08 17.74
C PRO A 51 21.55 1.65 18.06
N GLU A 52 21.41 2.95 18.35
CA GLU A 52 20.16 3.53 18.87
C GLU A 52 18.97 3.38 17.91
N GLY A 53 19.22 3.51 16.60
CA GLY A 53 18.23 3.32 15.55
C GLY A 53 17.71 1.88 15.43
N GLU A 54 18.49 0.87 15.85
CA GLU A 54 18.06 -0.53 15.80
C GLU A 54 16.86 -0.79 16.71
N LEU A 55 16.73 -0.02 17.79
CA LEU A 55 15.58 -0.07 18.69
C LEU A 55 14.28 0.30 17.99
N ALA A 56 14.33 1.23 17.04
CA ALA A 56 13.16 1.61 16.25
C ALA A 56 12.70 0.47 15.33
N LEU A 57 13.65 -0.23 14.69
CA LEU A 57 13.36 -1.41 13.88
C LEU A 57 12.79 -2.56 14.73
N ALA A 58 13.27 -2.71 15.96
CA ALA A 58 12.73 -3.67 16.93
C ALA A 58 11.30 -3.33 17.34
N GLN A 59 11.03 -2.06 17.67
CA GLN A 59 9.70 -1.57 18.01
C GLN A 59 8.70 -1.83 16.87
N ALA A 60 9.04 -1.45 15.64
CA ALA A 60 8.18 -1.71 14.48
C ALA A 60 7.97 -3.22 14.25
N THR A 61 9.01 -4.04 14.40
CA THR A 61 8.86 -5.51 14.27
C THR A 61 7.85 -6.07 15.26
N ILE A 62 7.89 -5.62 16.51
CA ILE A 62 6.95 -6.07 17.56
C ILE A 62 5.53 -5.58 17.23
N TYR A 63 5.37 -4.31 16.85
CA TYR A 63 4.10 -3.75 16.43
C TYR A 63 3.46 -4.58 15.31
N LEU A 64 4.22 -4.84 14.24
CA LEU A 64 3.72 -5.61 13.10
C LEU A 64 3.42 -7.06 13.51
N ALA A 65 4.19 -7.65 14.41
CA ALA A 65 3.95 -9.01 14.90
C ALA A 65 2.62 -9.12 15.66
N THR A 66 2.24 -8.11 16.45
CA THR A 66 1.02 -8.11 17.27
C THR A 66 -0.20 -7.48 16.62
N ALA A 67 -0.02 -6.73 15.53
CA ALA A 67 -1.10 -6.11 14.76
C ALA A 67 -2.13 -7.13 14.23
N PRO A 68 -3.40 -6.76 14.03
CA PRO A 68 -4.37 -7.62 13.36
C PRO A 68 -3.91 -7.92 11.92
N LYS A 69 -4.12 -9.15 11.45
CA LYS A 69 -3.60 -9.63 10.16
C LYS A 69 -4.70 -9.67 9.12
N SER A 70 -4.43 -9.13 7.95
CA SER A 70 -5.28 -9.25 6.77
C SER A 70 -4.46 -9.07 5.50
N ASN A 71 -4.55 -10.07 4.62
CA ASN A 71 -4.00 -10.01 3.27
C ASN A 71 -5.09 -9.68 2.23
N ALA A 72 -6.29 -9.23 2.65
CA ALA A 72 -7.45 -9.07 1.77
C ALA A 72 -7.15 -8.12 0.60
N SER A 73 -6.55 -6.95 0.88
CA SER A 73 -6.17 -5.98 -0.14
C SER A 73 -5.11 -6.53 -1.10
N TYR A 74 -4.13 -7.28 -0.56
CA TYR A 74 -3.09 -7.93 -1.38
C TYR A 74 -3.70 -8.97 -2.33
N ALA A 75 -4.58 -9.84 -1.82
CA ALA A 75 -5.26 -10.85 -2.60
C ALA A 75 -6.19 -10.25 -3.66
N ALA A 76 -6.97 -9.23 -3.27
CA ALA A 76 -7.87 -8.51 -4.17
C ALA A 76 -7.12 -7.84 -5.32
N PHE A 77 -6.02 -7.13 -5.02
CA PHE A 77 -5.19 -6.51 -6.05
C PHE A 77 -4.51 -7.56 -6.95
N GLY A 78 -4.10 -8.70 -6.38
CA GLY A 78 -3.61 -9.84 -7.14
C GLY A 78 -4.65 -10.37 -8.14
N ALA A 79 -5.90 -10.50 -7.73
CA ALA A 79 -7.01 -10.93 -8.59
C ALA A 79 -7.31 -9.89 -9.69
N ALA A 80 -7.39 -8.61 -9.35
CA ALA A 80 -7.60 -7.53 -10.30
C ALA A 80 -6.50 -7.49 -11.38
N LYS A 81 -5.23 -7.66 -10.99
CA LYS A 81 -4.11 -7.75 -11.95
C LYS A 81 -4.18 -8.95 -12.87
N ARG A 82 -4.68 -10.10 -12.39
CA ARG A 82 -4.90 -11.28 -13.26
C ARG A 82 -6.00 -10.99 -14.28
N SER A 83 -7.15 -10.48 -13.81
CA SER A 83 -8.26 -10.09 -14.68
C SER A 83 -7.80 -9.13 -15.77
N ALA A 84 -7.05 -8.07 -15.41
CA ALA A 84 -6.56 -7.08 -16.37
C ALA A 84 -5.60 -7.66 -17.42
N ARG A 85 -4.84 -8.71 -17.09
CA ARG A 85 -3.95 -9.41 -18.04
C ARG A 85 -4.72 -10.32 -18.99
N GLU A 86 -5.83 -10.90 -18.51
CA GLU A 86 -6.65 -11.85 -19.27
C GLU A 86 -7.67 -11.14 -20.17
N SER A 87 -8.21 -9.99 -19.75
CA SER A 87 -9.30 -9.29 -20.46
C SER A 87 -8.85 -8.38 -21.62
N GLY A 88 -7.54 -8.14 -21.77
CA GLY A 88 -7.03 -7.15 -22.74
C GLY A 88 -7.42 -5.70 -22.41
N SER A 89 -7.29 -4.81 -23.38
CA SER A 89 -7.52 -3.37 -23.21
C SER A 89 -8.99 -2.97 -23.34
N VAL A 90 -9.81 -3.37 -22.36
CA VAL A 90 -11.22 -2.94 -22.29
C VAL A 90 -11.28 -1.43 -22.02
N ALA A 91 -12.04 -0.70 -22.83
CA ALA A 91 -12.27 0.72 -22.60
C ALA A 91 -13.10 0.95 -21.32
N PRO A 92 -12.79 1.98 -20.51
CA PRO A 92 -13.65 2.35 -19.39
C PRO A 92 -15.09 2.65 -19.87
N PRO A 93 -16.12 2.39 -19.05
CA PRO A 93 -17.50 2.78 -19.37
C PRO A 93 -17.61 4.27 -19.72
N ALA A 94 -18.43 4.60 -20.73
CA ALA A 94 -18.55 5.97 -21.24
C ALA A 94 -18.95 7.01 -20.18
N HIS A 95 -19.78 6.61 -19.20
CA HIS A 95 -20.26 7.49 -18.14
C HIS A 95 -19.15 7.90 -17.15
N ILE A 96 -18.04 7.16 -17.05
CA ILE A 96 -16.87 7.57 -16.22
C ILE A 96 -15.75 8.22 -17.05
N LEU A 97 -15.93 8.36 -18.37
CA LEU A 97 -14.97 9.07 -19.22
C LEU A 97 -15.12 10.57 -19.04
N ASN A 98 -13.97 11.27 -19.03
CA ASN A 98 -13.96 12.72 -19.06
C ASN A 98 -14.49 13.24 -20.43
N ALA A 99 -15.26 14.33 -20.40
CA ALA A 99 -15.88 14.93 -21.59
C ALA A 99 -15.59 16.44 -21.74
N PRO A 100 -14.32 16.84 -21.89
CA PRO A 100 -13.94 18.27 -21.93
C PRO A 100 -14.31 18.95 -23.26
N THR A 101 -14.39 18.20 -24.37
CA THR A 101 -14.68 18.77 -25.70
C THR A 101 -16.16 18.62 -26.07
N LYS A 102 -16.64 19.47 -26.99
CA LYS A 102 -18.00 19.39 -27.52
C LYS A 102 -18.29 18.03 -28.16
N LEU A 103 -17.37 17.54 -28.98
CA LEU A 103 -17.46 16.22 -29.62
C LEU A 103 -17.59 15.08 -28.59
N MET A 104 -16.82 15.11 -27.51
CA MET A 104 -16.89 14.07 -26.47
C MET A 104 -18.24 14.05 -25.75
N LYS A 105 -18.83 15.23 -25.50
CA LYS A 105 -20.18 15.34 -24.95
C LYS A 105 -21.25 14.84 -25.93
N GLU A 106 -21.10 15.16 -27.21
CA GLU A 106 -21.98 14.64 -28.29
C GLU A 106 -21.89 13.12 -28.42
N LEU A 107 -20.72 12.53 -28.17
CA LEU A 107 -20.51 11.07 -28.10
C LEU A 107 -21.02 10.45 -26.79
N GLY A 108 -21.60 11.23 -25.89
CA GLY A 108 -22.21 10.76 -24.64
C GLY A 108 -21.22 10.48 -23.51
N TYR A 109 -19.97 10.91 -23.60
CA TYR A 109 -19.00 10.72 -22.51
C TYR A 109 -19.41 11.54 -21.28
N GLY A 110 -19.23 10.95 -20.10
CA GLY A 110 -19.62 11.55 -18.82
C GLY A 110 -21.15 11.66 -18.61
N SER A 111 -21.96 11.26 -19.60
CA SER A 111 -23.42 11.25 -19.47
C SER A 111 -23.86 10.15 -18.51
N GLY A 112 -24.71 10.49 -17.54
CA GLY A 112 -25.17 9.55 -16.51
C GLY A 112 -24.14 9.27 -15.41
N TYR A 113 -23.08 10.06 -15.30
CA TYR A 113 -22.21 10.03 -14.13
C TYR A 113 -22.97 10.51 -12.89
N GLU A 114 -23.07 9.65 -11.87
CA GLU A 114 -23.59 10.02 -10.56
C GLU A 114 -22.43 10.51 -9.69
N TYR A 115 -22.55 11.74 -9.18
CA TYR A 115 -21.53 12.30 -8.30
C TYR A 115 -21.85 11.91 -6.86
N ASP A 116 -21.00 11.10 -6.25
CA ASP A 116 -21.22 10.52 -4.91
C ASP A 116 -21.61 11.53 -3.82
N HIS A 117 -21.14 12.77 -3.91
CA HIS A 117 -21.48 13.82 -2.92
C HIS A 117 -22.89 14.40 -3.08
N ASP A 118 -23.49 14.28 -4.27
CA ASP A 118 -24.85 14.73 -4.57
C ASP A 118 -25.88 13.57 -4.48
N ALA A 119 -25.38 12.34 -4.34
CA ALA A 119 -26.20 11.14 -4.17
C ALA A 119 -26.70 11.00 -2.72
N PRO A 120 -27.88 10.35 -2.49
CA PRO A 120 -28.48 10.20 -1.16
C PRO A 120 -27.63 9.46 -0.12
#